data_AF-A0A9J6QRV1-F1
#
_entry.id   AF-A0A9J6QRV1-F1
#
_cell.length_a   1.000
_cell.length_b   1.000
_cell.length_c   1.000
_cell.angle_alpha   90.00
_cell.angle_beta   90.00
_cell.angle_gamma   90.00
#
_symmetry.space_group_name_H-M   'P 1'
#
loop_
_entity.id
_entity.type
_entity.pdbx_description
1 polymer ?
#
loop_
_entity_poly.entity_id
_entity_poly.type
_entity_poly.pdbx_seq_one_letter_code
_entity_poly.pdbx_strand_id
1 'polypeptide(L)'
;MEYMSHKKSFIMLDEQNRNFALDKNKQIRGYIKLETGGNRGSLRVGAENLRCFERGSYVYKLILFGKKNEKTIYKIVGNLMISSRGRGETYLRINPADVDGNGNGLDYFTIAIIVAVSATDNREPLHPILRGTLEAKIEAAGKKGPETYNDYYNHYVLQCCEAIENKKELYDRLIPFKEDRTGADWRRIVNLGKFPLVSPGAQYTMSRYRHFIFGLSKDYYFIGVPGRYLEQEQPDSGNSGFVLWQPIMGAEGYQADAEGASLKNRQVAYGYWIAAVNRSTGSIEEFKK
;
A
#
# COMPACT_ATOMS: atom_id res chain seq x y z
N MET A 1 23.04 26.49 -0.35
CA MET A 1 22.53 26.39 1.04
C MET A 1 21.01 26.35 0.94
N GLU A 2 20.41 25.18 1.08
CA GLU A 2 18.94 25.07 1.11
C GLU A 2 18.42 25.56 2.45
N TYR A 3 17.55 26.58 2.40
CA TYR A 3 16.82 27.05 3.57
C TYR A 3 15.87 25.95 4.06
N MET A 4 16.14 25.39 5.24
CA MET A 4 15.23 24.45 5.88
C MET A 4 13.93 25.16 6.27
N SER A 5 12.84 24.83 5.58
CA SER A 5 11.50 25.36 5.87
C SER A 5 11.03 24.88 7.24
N HIS A 6 10.84 25.82 8.18
CA HIS A 6 10.26 25.56 9.49
C HIS A 6 8.74 25.73 9.42
N LYS A 7 7.99 24.67 9.76
CA LYS A 7 6.52 24.70 9.80
C LYS A 7 6.05 24.60 11.25
N LYS A 8 5.13 25.50 11.64
CA LYS A 8 4.43 25.47 12.93
C LYS A 8 2.94 25.30 12.68
N SER A 9 2.31 24.41 13.42
CA SER A 9 0.88 24.12 13.33
C SER A 9 0.27 24.03 14.71
N PHE A 10 -0.92 24.60 14.86
CA PHE A 10 -1.69 24.60 16.09
C PHE A 10 -3.03 23.95 15.81
N ILE A 11 -3.34 22.88 16.55
CA ILE A 11 -4.46 21.99 16.25
C ILE A 11 -5.31 21.91 17.51
N MET A 12 -6.57 22.32 17.39
CA MET A 12 -7.55 22.15 18.45
C MET A 12 -8.09 20.72 18.41
N LEU A 13 -8.37 20.17 19.59
CA LEU A 13 -8.95 18.84 19.73
C LEU A 13 -10.39 18.95 20.24
N ASP A 14 -11.30 18.27 19.55
CA ASP A 14 -12.73 18.21 19.84
C ASP A 14 -13.03 17.11 20.85
N GLU A 15 -13.85 17.45 21.85
CA GLU A 15 -14.34 16.50 22.87
C GLU A 15 -15.14 15.37 22.22
N GLN A 16 -14.78 14.13 22.56
CA GLN A 16 -15.45 12.91 22.09
C GLN A 16 -16.21 12.20 23.23
N ASN A 17 -15.71 12.29 24.47
CA ASN A 17 -16.31 11.59 25.60
C ASN A 17 -16.22 12.40 26.90
N ARG A 18 -17.34 13.03 27.27
CA ARG A 18 -17.48 13.83 28.49
C ARG A 18 -17.48 13.01 29.79
N ASN A 19 -17.59 11.67 29.72
CA ASN A 19 -17.53 10.82 30.93
C ASN A 19 -16.16 10.88 31.63
N PHE A 20 -15.14 11.37 30.93
CA PHE A 20 -13.79 11.57 31.47
C PHE A 20 -13.51 13.03 31.87
N ALA A 21 -14.52 13.89 31.93
CA ALA A 21 -14.39 15.26 32.44
C ALA A 21 -14.29 15.28 33.97
N LEU A 22 -13.44 16.15 34.52
CA LEU A 22 -13.32 16.42 35.96
C LEU A 22 -14.54 17.20 36.47
N ASP A 23 -14.85 18.34 35.84
CA ASP A 23 -16.08 19.10 36.01
C ASP A 23 -17.03 18.78 34.85
N LYS A 24 -18.14 18.12 35.16
CA LYS A 24 -19.14 17.66 34.16
C LYS A 24 -19.87 18.80 33.46
N ASN A 25 -19.85 20.00 34.04
CA ASN A 25 -20.49 21.17 33.48
C ASN A 25 -19.58 21.92 32.49
N LYS A 26 -18.30 21.52 32.38
CA LYS A 26 -17.32 22.13 31.48
C LYS A 26 -16.89 21.14 30.41
N GLN A 27 -16.61 21.64 29.22
CA GLN A 27 -16.08 20.85 28.11
C GLN A 27 -14.61 20.47 28.39
N ILE A 28 -14.22 19.25 28.03
CA ILE A 28 -12.80 18.89 27.93
C ILE A 28 -12.21 19.63 26.73
N ARG A 29 -11.10 20.33 26.94
CA ARG A 29 -10.40 21.06 25.87
C ARG A 29 -9.02 20.49 25.69
N GLY A 30 -8.55 20.39 24.45
CA GLY A 30 -7.17 20.03 24.18
C GLY A 30 -6.62 20.72 22.94
N TYR A 31 -5.30 20.74 22.86
CA TYR A 31 -4.56 21.25 21.71
C TYR A 31 -3.30 20.44 21.47
N ILE A 32 -2.81 20.50 20.23
CA ILE A 32 -1.49 20.05 19.83
C ILE A 32 -0.77 21.22 19.17
N LYS A 33 0.44 21.53 19.67
CA LYS A 33 1.42 22.38 18.98
C LYS A 33 2.42 21.46 18.29
N LEU A 34 2.53 21.58 16.99
CA LEU A 34 3.45 20.80 16.18
C LEU A 34 4.45 21.75 15.52
N GLU A 35 5.74 21.49 15.74
CA GLU A 35 6.82 22.24 15.11
C GLU A 35 7.74 21.27 14.36
N THR A 36 8.01 21.52 13.08
CA THR A 36 8.87 20.67 12.24
C THR A 36 9.89 21.50 11.49
N GLY A 37 11.12 20.98 11.36
CA GLY A 37 12.18 21.54 10.52
C GLY A 37 13.20 20.46 10.13
N GLY A 38 13.30 20.16 8.84
CA GLY A 38 14.07 19.01 8.36
C GLY A 38 13.65 17.70 9.04
N ASN A 39 14.63 16.92 9.52
CA ASN A 39 14.39 15.64 10.21
C ASN A 39 14.13 15.76 11.72
N ARG A 40 13.85 16.97 12.23
CA ARG A 40 13.55 17.20 13.65
C ARG A 40 12.20 17.86 13.82
N GLY A 41 11.41 17.31 14.73
CA GLY A 41 10.12 17.88 15.09
C GLY A 41 9.86 17.76 16.58
N SER A 42 8.93 18.58 17.05
CA SER A 42 8.41 18.49 18.41
C SER A 42 6.90 18.63 18.44
N LEU A 43 6.29 17.85 19.32
CA LEU A 43 4.87 17.81 19.55
C LEU A 43 4.62 18.15 21.02
N ARG A 44 3.90 19.23 21.28
CA ARG A 44 3.41 19.60 22.60
C ARG A 44 1.90 19.42 22.65
N VAL A 45 1.44 18.49 23.47
CA VAL A 45 0.02 18.21 23.66
C VAL A 45 -0.40 18.71 25.03
N GLY A 46 -1.49 19.49 25.07
CA GLY A 46 -2.09 19.98 26.31
C GLY A 46 -3.58 19.66 26.34
N ALA A 47 -4.08 19.32 27.53
CA ALA A 47 -5.50 19.10 27.76
C ALA A 47 -5.93 19.60 29.14
N GLU A 48 -7.18 20.03 29.25
CA GLU A 48 -7.78 20.59 30.46
C GLU A 48 -9.12 19.93 30.76
N ASN A 49 -9.51 20.01 32.04
CA ASN A 49 -10.72 19.41 32.58
C ASN A 49 -10.77 17.87 32.44
N LEU A 50 -9.62 17.19 32.39
CA LEU A 50 -9.54 15.73 32.40
C LEU A 50 -9.63 15.18 33.82
N ARG A 51 -10.39 14.10 34.01
CA ARG A 51 -10.49 13.40 35.29
C ARG A 51 -9.14 12.78 35.67
N CYS A 52 -8.66 13.10 36.87
CA CYS A 52 -7.55 12.36 37.46
C CYS A 52 -8.13 11.14 38.19
N PHE A 53 -7.66 9.93 37.87
CA PHE A 53 -8.14 8.70 38.53
C PHE A 53 -7.18 8.30 39.65
N GLU A 54 -7.75 7.94 40.80
CA GLU A 54 -6.97 7.45 41.94
C GLU A 54 -6.16 6.20 41.57
N ARG A 55 -4.96 6.11 42.14
CA ARG A 55 -4.00 5.01 41.89
C ARG A 55 -3.63 4.79 40.41
N GLY A 56 -3.94 5.74 39.52
CA GLY A 56 -3.60 5.64 38.09
C GLY A 56 -4.38 4.56 37.35
N SER A 57 -5.63 4.27 37.76
CA SER A 57 -6.45 3.23 37.12
C SER A 57 -6.70 3.49 35.62
N TYR A 58 -6.57 4.74 35.17
CA TYR A 58 -6.49 5.09 33.75
C TYR A 58 -5.24 5.93 33.46
N VAL A 59 -4.65 5.68 32.29
CA VAL A 59 -3.55 6.47 31.72
C VAL A 59 -4.02 7.09 30.41
N TYR A 60 -3.79 8.39 30.25
CA TYR A 60 -4.10 9.10 29.02
C TYR A 60 -2.95 8.98 28.03
N LYS A 61 -3.22 8.61 26.79
CA LYS A 61 -2.21 8.45 25.73
C LYS A 61 -2.57 9.26 24.50
N LEU A 62 -1.56 9.87 23.89
CA LEU A 62 -1.66 10.45 22.55
C LEU A 62 -1.34 9.39 21.51
N ILE A 63 -2.25 9.19 20.57
CA ILE A 63 -2.07 8.31 19.42
C ILE A 63 -2.29 9.12 18.15
N LEU A 64 -1.36 8.99 17.20
CA LEU A 64 -1.55 9.49 15.85
C LEU A 64 -2.05 8.35 14.97
N PHE A 65 -3.06 8.63 14.17
CA PHE A 65 -3.61 7.73 13.17
C PHE A 65 -3.38 8.33 11.78
N GLY A 66 -3.07 7.44 10.86
CA GLY A 66 -2.79 7.76 9.50
C GLY A 66 -3.25 6.67 8.56
N LYS A 67 -3.07 6.93 7.27
CA LYS A 67 -3.26 5.93 6.22
C LYS A 67 -2.05 5.94 5.32
N LYS A 68 -1.48 4.77 5.05
CA LYS A 68 -0.48 4.57 4.01
C LYS A 68 -0.89 3.36 3.19
N ASN A 69 -1.06 3.55 1.89
CA ASN A 69 -1.52 2.51 0.97
C ASN A 69 -2.77 1.79 1.54
N GLU A 70 -3.75 2.60 1.96
CA GLU A 70 -5.04 2.18 2.54
C GLU A 70 -5.01 1.53 3.92
N LYS A 71 -3.83 1.06 4.35
CA LYS A 71 -3.63 0.50 5.68
C LYS A 71 -3.65 1.63 6.70
N THR A 72 -4.51 1.46 7.70
CA THR A 72 -4.44 2.29 8.90
C THR A 72 -3.10 2.04 9.58
N ILE A 73 -2.29 3.08 9.66
CA ILE A 73 -1.08 3.10 10.47
C ILE A 73 -1.37 3.92 11.73
N TYR A 74 -0.72 3.57 12.84
CA TYR A 74 -0.85 4.33 14.06
C TYR A 74 0.46 4.34 14.84
N LYS A 75 0.64 5.39 15.65
CA LYS A 75 1.76 5.52 16.58
C LYS A 75 1.27 6.04 17.91
N ILE A 76 1.52 5.29 18.97
CA ILE A 76 1.43 5.81 20.35
C ILE A 76 2.64 6.73 20.54
N VAL A 77 2.39 8.03 20.68
CA VAL A 77 3.46 9.05 20.77
C VAL A 77 3.95 9.22 22.20
N GLY A 78 3.04 9.15 23.16
CA GLY A 78 3.38 9.31 24.57
C GLY A 78 2.16 9.38 25.50
N ASN A 79 2.44 9.41 26.80
CA ASN A 79 1.42 9.52 27.84
C ASN A 79 1.23 10.98 28.27
N LEU A 80 0.01 11.38 28.59
CA LEU A 80 -0.28 12.68 29.21
C LEU A 80 -0.31 12.51 30.74
N MET A 81 0.58 13.21 31.44
CA MET A 81 0.53 13.27 32.90
C MET A 81 -0.51 14.30 33.34
N ILE A 82 -1.55 13.85 34.05
CA ILE A 82 -2.67 14.69 34.49
C ILE A 82 -2.47 15.10 35.96
N SER A 83 -2.53 16.41 36.22
CA SER A 83 -2.53 16.96 37.58
C SER A 83 -3.87 16.72 38.29
N SER A 84 -3.89 16.86 39.62
CA SER A 84 -5.12 16.78 40.42
C SER A 84 -6.19 17.81 40.03
N ARG A 85 -5.80 18.91 39.36
CA ARG A 85 -6.71 19.94 38.82
C ARG A 85 -7.22 19.63 37.40
N GLY A 86 -6.91 18.45 36.86
CA GLY A 86 -7.37 17.99 35.56
C GLY A 86 -6.69 18.64 34.36
N ARG A 87 -5.55 19.31 34.57
CA ARG A 87 -4.68 19.78 33.48
C ARG A 87 -3.57 18.77 33.25
N GLY A 88 -3.35 18.40 32.00
CA GLY A 88 -2.21 17.59 31.58
C GLY A 88 -1.48 18.20 30.40
N GLU A 89 -0.16 18.10 30.42
CA GLU A 89 0.68 18.55 29.32
C GLU A 89 1.87 17.63 29.14
N THR A 90 2.29 17.43 27.90
CA THR A 90 3.43 16.60 27.56
C THR A 90 4.12 17.13 26.31
N TYR A 91 5.45 17.04 26.32
CA TYR A 91 6.32 17.45 25.23
C TYR A 91 7.08 16.22 24.71
N LEU A 92 7.01 15.98 23.41
CA LEU A 92 7.55 14.80 22.75
C LEU A 92 8.38 15.25 21.55
N ARG A 93 9.58 14.67 21.40
CA ARG A 93 10.37 14.81 20.18
C ARG A 93 9.93 13.77 19.17
N ILE A 94 9.84 14.16 17.91
CA ILE A 94 9.51 13.27 16.79
C ILE A 94 10.49 13.48 15.65
N ASN A 95 10.67 12.46 14.82
CA ASN A 95 11.28 12.59 13.50
C ASN A 95 10.15 12.75 12.48
N PRO A 96 9.94 13.92 11.84
CA PRO A 96 8.86 14.11 10.89
C PRO A 96 8.96 13.23 9.64
N ALA A 97 10.16 12.76 9.30
CA ALA A 97 10.36 11.84 8.17
C ALA A 97 10.08 10.37 8.53
N ASP A 98 10.02 10.05 9.83
CA ASP A 98 9.80 8.70 10.34
C ASP A 98 9.19 8.76 11.75
N VAL A 99 7.88 9.01 11.80
CA VAL A 99 7.15 9.25 13.06
C VAL A 99 6.98 7.97 13.86
N ASP A 100 6.84 6.83 13.19
CA ASP A 100 6.57 5.55 13.84
C ASP A 100 7.81 4.66 14.01
N GLY A 101 8.91 4.93 13.30
CA GLY A 101 10.12 4.12 13.27
C GLY A 101 10.16 3.10 12.12
N ASN A 102 9.16 3.13 11.23
CA ASN A 102 9.00 2.20 10.11
C ASN A 102 9.10 2.91 8.75
N GLY A 103 9.62 4.13 8.71
CA GLY A 103 9.72 4.95 7.50
C GLY A 103 8.40 5.61 7.10
N ASN A 104 7.48 5.84 8.06
CA ASN A 104 6.25 6.58 7.80
C ASN A 104 6.40 8.02 8.29
N GLY A 105 6.48 8.94 7.33
CA GLY A 105 6.50 10.38 7.59
C GLY A 105 5.20 10.89 8.23
N LEU A 106 5.29 12.09 8.79
CA LEU A 106 4.20 12.79 9.46
C LEU A 106 3.02 13.11 8.54
N ASP A 107 3.28 13.24 7.24
CA ASP A 107 2.32 13.46 6.17
C ASP A 107 1.30 12.32 6.01
N TYR A 108 1.66 11.10 6.41
CA TYR A 108 0.72 9.98 6.44
C TYR A 108 -0.24 10.01 7.64
N PHE A 109 0.05 10.80 8.68
CA PHE A 109 -0.76 10.91 9.88
C PHE A 109 -1.69 12.11 9.80
N THR A 110 -3.00 11.86 9.82
CA THR A 110 -4.03 12.88 9.60
C THR A 110 -4.90 13.10 10.83
N ILE A 111 -4.89 12.19 11.80
CA ILE A 111 -5.73 12.26 13.00
C ILE A 111 -4.85 12.13 14.24
N ALA A 112 -5.09 12.98 15.22
CA ALA A 112 -4.55 12.82 16.56
C ALA A 112 -5.69 12.56 17.55
N ILE A 113 -5.53 11.55 18.40
CA ILE A 113 -6.49 11.26 19.48
C ILE A 113 -5.80 11.18 20.82
N ILE A 114 -6.44 11.73 21.85
CA ILE A 114 -6.13 11.42 23.24
C ILE A 114 -7.14 10.38 23.70
N VAL A 115 -6.63 9.22 24.13
CA VAL A 115 -7.43 8.11 24.65
C VAL A 115 -7.17 7.91 26.13
N ALA A 116 -8.19 7.51 26.88
CA ALA A 116 -8.02 6.93 28.22
C ALA A 116 -7.86 5.41 28.09
N VAL A 117 -6.84 4.86 28.73
CA VAL A 117 -6.50 3.43 28.71
C VAL A 117 -6.53 2.91 30.14
N SER A 118 -7.29 1.86 30.37
CA SER A 118 -7.34 1.19 31.68
C SER A 118 -5.97 0.59 32.00
N ALA A 119 -5.46 0.88 33.19
CA ALA A 119 -4.22 0.30 33.71
C ALA A 119 -4.47 -1.05 34.40
N THR A 120 -5.72 -1.36 34.73
CA THR A 120 -6.11 -2.55 35.50
C THR A 120 -6.83 -3.61 34.66
N ASP A 121 -7.50 -3.22 33.57
CA ASP A 121 -8.17 -4.15 32.65
C ASP A 121 -7.65 -3.97 31.22
N ASN A 122 -6.90 -4.95 30.72
CA ASN A 122 -6.36 -4.93 29.37
C ASN A 122 -7.37 -5.31 28.27
N ARG A 123 -8.57 -5.78 28.63
CA ARG A 123 -9.66 -6.10 27.70
C ARG A 123 -10.62 -4.94 27.51
N GLU A 124 -10.55 -3.94 28.38
CA GLU A 124 -11.36 -2.75 28.28
C GLU A 124 -11.01 -1.98 26.99
N PRO A 125 -12.00 -1.58 26.18
CA PRO A 125 -11.74 -0.81 24.97
C PRO A 125 -11.11 0.55 25.31
N LEU A 126 -10.28 1.06 24.39
CA LEU A 126 -9.77 2.43 24.48
C LEU A 126 -10.94 3.41 24.43
N HIS A 127 -10.91 4.43 25.30
CA HIS A 127 -11.93 5.48 25.30
C HIS A 127 -11.39 6.73 24.61
N PRO A 128 -11.82 7.09 23.39
CA PRO A 128 -11.43 8.35 22.76
C PRO A 128 -12.01 9.52 23.54
N ILE A 129 -11.16 10.46 23.94
CA ILE A 129 -11.55 11.60 24.78
C ILE A 129 -11.52 12.89 23.99
N LEU A 130 -10.46 13.09 23.20
CA LEU A 130 -10.25 14.25 22.35
C LEU A 130 -9.75 13.78 20.99
N ARG A 131 -10.22 14.42 19.92
CA ARG A 131 -9.83 14.13 18.53
C ARG A 131 -9.52 15.41 17.78
N GLY A 132 -8.45 15.45 17.00
CA GLY A 132 -8.17 16.55 16.09
C GLY A 132 -7.62 16.06 14.76
N THR A 133 -7.71 16.92 13.75
CA THR A 133 -7.19 16.68 12.41
C THR A 133 -5.84 17.38 12.23
N LEU A 134 -4.84 16.63 11.80
CA LEU A 134 -3.53 17.15 11.41
C LEU A 134 -3.62 17.61 9.94
N GLU A 135 -4.16 18.80 9.68
CA GLU A 135 -4.23 19.32 8.30
C GLU A 135 -2.84 19.74 7.79
N ALA A 136 -2.38 19.10 6.71
CA ALA A 136 -1.55 19.77 5.73
C ALA A 136 -2.50 20.53 4.78
N LYS A 137 -2.31 21.86 4.64
CA LYS A 137 -2.94 22.59 3.53
C LYS A 137 -2.54 21.89 2.23
N ILE A 138 -3.48 21.19 1.62
CA ILE A 138 -3.37 20.70 0.25
C ILE A 138 -3.96 21.81 -0.62
N GLU A 139 -3.13 22.40 -1.46
CA GLU A 139 -3.59 23.27 -2.55
C GLU A 139 -4.60 22.52 -3.41
N ALA A 140 -5.63 23.25 -3.84
CA ALA A 140 -6.87 22.72 -4.39
C ALA A 140 -6.66 21.67 -5.50
N ALA A 141 -7.00 20.42 -5.20
CA ALA A 141 -7.20 19.40 -6.21
C ALA A 141 -8.54 19.68 -6.92
N GLY A 142 -8.47 19.90 -8.24
CA GLY A 142 -9.63 19.94 -9.12
C GLY A 142 -10.51 18.70 -8.89
N LYS A 143 -11.81 18.84 -9.18
CA LYS A 143 -12.87 17.82 -9.00
C LYS A 143 -12.31 16.40 -9.20
N LYS A 144 -12.00 15.70 -8.10
CA LYS A 144 -11.60 14.30 -8.14
C LYS A 144 -12.79 13.52 -8.71
N GLY A 145 -12.54 12.77 -9.78
CA GLY A 145 -13.44 11.71 -10.20
C GLY A 145 -13.65 10.71 -9.04
N PRO A 146 -14.50 9.69 -9.23
CA PRO A 146 -14.65 8.64 -8.23
C PRO A 146 -13.27 8.11 -7.81
N GLU A 147 -13.05 7.97 -6.49
CA GLU A 147 -11.80 7.40 -5.98
C GLU A 147 -11.59 6.01 -6.59
N THR A 148 -10.51 5.84 -7.35
CA THR A 148 -10.13 4.56 -7.94
C THR A 148 -9.00 3.96 -7.11
N TYR A 149 -9.09 2.66 -6.89
CA TYR A 149 -8.09 1.89 -6.13
C TYR A 149 -7.01 1.30 -7.04
N ASN A 150 -7.08 1.61 -8.34
CA ASN A 150 -6.16 1.13 -9.37
C ASN A 150 -4.72 1.54 -9.07
N ASP A 151 -4.51 2.74 -8.53
CA ASP A 151 -3.18 3.21 -8.16
C ASP A 151 -2.53 2.30 -7.11
N TYR A 152 -3.26 1.90 -6.07
CA TYR A 152 -2.75 0.96 -5.07
C TYR A 152 -2.39 -0.38 -5.72
N TYR A 153 -3.28 -0.92 -6.56
CA TYR A 153 -3.05 -2.19 -7.22
C TYR A 153 -1.83 -2.13 -8.16
N ASN A 154 -1.70 -1.07 -8.94
CA ASN A 154 -0.56 -0.84 -9.82
C ASN A 154 0.76 -0.78 -9.02
N HIS A 155 0.78 -0.06 -7.89
CA HIS A 155 1.95 -0.04 -7.00
C HIS A 155 2.27 -1.42 -6.42
N TYR A 156 1.26 -2.19 -6.02
CA TYR A 156 1.45 -3.56 -5.53
C TYR A 156 2.04 -4.48 -6.61
N VAL A 157 1.50 -4.45 -7.83
CA VAL A 157 2.02 -5.20 -8.98
C VAL A 157 3.49 -4.81 -9.22
N LEU A 158 3.80 -3.51 -9.21
CA LEU A 158 5.15 -3.00 -9.41
C LEU A 158 6.13 -3.53 -8.36
N GLN A 159 5.77 -3.47 -7.07
CA GLN A 159 6.57 -4.02 -5.99
C GLN A 159 6.84 -5.52 -6.14
N CYS A 160 5.84 -6.28 -6.61
CA CYS A 160 6.02 -7.71 -6.86
C CYS A 160 7.00 -7.95 -8.02
N CYS A 161 6.88 -7.20 -9.11
CA CYS A 161 7.79 -7.28 -10.26
C CYS A 161 9.22 -6.88 -9.89
N GLU A 162 9.41 -5.78 -9.16
CA GLU A 162 10.71 -5.35 -8.65
C GLU A 162 11.35 -6.38 -7.73
N ALA A 163 10.55 -7.05 -6.88
CA ALA A 163 11.03 -8.12 -6.02
C ALA A 163 11.54 -9.34 -6.82
N ILE A 164 10.96 -9.61 -8.00
CA ILE A 164 11.47 -10.62 -8.94
C ILE A 164 12.73 -10.11 -9.62
N GLU A 165 12.74 -8.89 -10.16
CA GLU A 165 13.91 -8.29 -10.83
C GLU A 165 15.14 -8.25 -9.92
N ASN A 166 14.99 -7.79 -8.68
CA ASN A 166 16.08 -7.71 -7.69
C ASN A 166 16.71 -9.06 -7.36
N LYS A 167 15.99 -10.17 -7.63
CA LYS A 167 16.42 -11.55 -7.39
C LYS A 167 16.58 -12.33 -8.69
N LYS A 168 16.68 -11.65 -9.84
CA LYS A 168 16.66 -12.27 -11.18
C LYS A 168 17.74 -13.35 -11.39
N GLU A 169 18.88 -13.22 -10.72
CA GLU A 169 20.00 -14.16 -10.80
C GLU A 169 19.70 -15.50 -10.09
N LEU A 170 18.64 -15.56 -9.26
CA LEU A 170 18.20 -16.77 -8.58
C LEU A 170 17.21 -17.61 -9.42
N TYR A 171 16.80 -17.12 -10.59
CA TYR A 171 15.82 -17.80 -11.43
C TYR A 171 16.47 -18.28 -12.73
N ASP A 172 15.97 -19.40 -13.25
CA ASP A 172 16.46 -19.97 -14.50
C ASP A 172 16.17 -19.03 -15.66
N ARG A 173 17.23 -18.60 -16.36
CA ARG A 173 17.10 -17.92 -17.65
C ARG A 173 16.58 -18.89 -18.71
N LEU A 174 15.67 -18.43 -19.55
CA LEU A 174 15.15 -19.21 -20.68
C LEU A 174 15.03 -18.36 -21.96
N ILE A 175 14.93 -19.05 -23.09
CA ILE A 175 14.63 -18.47 -24.40
C ILE A 175 13.34 -19.15 -24.88
N PRO A 176 12.15 -18.63 -24.49
CA PRO A 176 10.88 -19.32 -24.71
C PRO A 176 10.43 -19.29 -26.18
N PHE A 177 10.86 -18.28 -26.93
CA PHE A 177 10.34 -17.98 -28.26
C PHE A 177 11.48 -17.98 -29.26
N LYS A 178 11.24 -18.50 -30.48
CA LYS A 178 12.16 -18.33 -31.60
C LYS A 178 12.19 -16.88 -32.07
N GLU A 179 11.03 -16.25 -32.16
CA GLU A 179 10.87 -14.82 -32.48
C GLU A 179 10.15 -14.14 -31.32
N ASP A 180 10.90 -13.46 -30.46
CA ASP A 180 10.30 -12.78 -29.30
C ASP A 180 9.77 -11.39 -29.67
N ARG A 181 8.45 -11.27 -29.69
CA ARG A 181 7.74 -9.99 -29.91
C ARG A 181 8.01 -9.00 -28.78
N THR A 182 8.31 -9.44 -27.56
CA THR A 182 8.56 -8.53 -26.42
C THR A 182 10.01 -8.01 -26.37
N GLY A 183 10.96 -8.77 -26.89
CA GLY A 183 12.40 -8.48 -26.75
C GLY A 183 12.89 -8.55 -25.30
N ALA A 184 12.20 -9.29 -24.44
CA ALA A 184 12.45 -9.32 -23.00
C ALA A 184 13.52 -10.36 -22.61
N ASP A 185 14.21 -10.11 -21.51
CA ASP A 185 15.06 -11.12 -20.87
C ASP A 185 14.21 -11.99 -19.94
N TRP A 186 14.01 -13.26 -20.30
CA TRP A 186 13.03 -14.14 -19.65
C TRP A 186 13.64 -14.99 -18.53
N ARG A 187 12.85 -15.17 -17.47
CA ARG A 187 13.13 -16.03 -16.31
C ARG A 187 11.95 -16.96 -16.02
N ARG A 188 12.23 -18.20 -15.63
CA ARG A 188 11.20 -19.17 -15.21
C ARG A 188 10.98 -19.06 -13.70
N ILE A 189 9.73 -18.86 -13.28
CA ILE A 189 9.36 -18.74 -11.88
C ILE A 189 8.49 -19.93 -11.47
N VAL A 190 9.05 -20.83 -10.67
CA VAL A 190 8.34 -22.02 -10.16
C VAL A 190 7.53 -21.74 -8.89
N ASN A 191 7.91 -20.72 -8.12
CA ASN A 191 7.16 -20.31 -6.94
C ASN A 191 5.97 -19.43 -7.35
N LEU A 192 4.81 -20.06 -7.52
CA LEU A 192 3.58 -19.39 -7.96
C LEU A 192 3.08 -18.30 -6.99
N GLY A 193 3.49 -18.35 -5.72
CA GLY A 193 3.17 -17.30 -4.74
C GLY A 193 3.84 -15.94 -5.05
N LYS A 194 4.74 -15.89 -6.03
CA LYS A 194 5.35 -14.65 -6.53
C LYS A 194 4.61 -14.07 -7.74
N PHE A 195 3.52 -14.68 -8.18
CA PHE A 195 2.77 -14.17 -9.33
C PHE A 195 2.21 -12.77 -9.03
N PRO A 196 2.51 -11.75 -9.86
CA PRO A 196 2.25 -10.36 -9.49
C PRO A 196 0.82 -9.90 -9.80
N LEU A 197 0.04 -10.65 -10.58
CA LEU A 197 -1.28 -10.23 -11.08
C LEU A 197 -2.44 -10.96 -10.39
N VAL A 198 -3.57 -10.26 -10.25
CA VAL A 198 -4.86 -10.86 -9.91
C VAL A 198 -5.54 -11.30 -11.21
N SER A 199 -5.40 -12.59 -11.51
CA SER A 199 -6.04 -13.23 -12.66
C SER A 199 -6.47 -14.66 -12.27
N PRO A 200 -7.75 -14.87 -11.92
CA PRO A 200 -8.28 -16.20 -11.66
C PRO A 200 -8.08 -17.16 -12.84
N GLY A 201 -8.27 -16.68 -14.07
CA GLY A 201 -8.05 -17.46 -15.29
C GLY A 201 -6.61 -17.96 -15.45
N ALA A 202 -5.61 -17.19 -15.00
CA ALA A 202 -4.21 -17.60 -15.04
C ALA A 202 -3.87 -18.69 -14.01
N GLN A 203 -4.58 -18.75 -12.87
CA GLN A 203 -4.23 -19.67 -11.78
C GLN A 203 -4.33 -21.13 -12.21
N TYR A 204 -5.32 -21.48 -13.02
CA TYR A 204 -5.52 -22.85 -13.48
C TYR A 204 -4.33 -23.36 -14.29
N THR A 205 -3.89 -22.61 -15.30
CA THR A 205 -2.79 -23.04 -16.17
C THR A 205 -1.45 -22.98 -15.45
N MET A 206 -1.17 -21.92 -14.69
CA MET A 206 0.04 -21.85 -13.86
C MET A 206 0.16 -23.02 -12.89
N SER A 207 -0.95 -23.43 -12.25
CA SER A 207 -0.95 -24.57 -11.34
C SER A 207 -0.70 -25.88 -12.07
N ARG A 208 -1.34 -26.07 -13.24
CA ARG A 208 -1.18 -27.26 -14.08
C ARG A 208 0.26 -27.43 -14.56
N TYR A 209 0.89 -26.36 -15.03
CA TYR A 209 2.25 -26.39 -15.58
C TYR A 209 3.34 -26.05 -14.55
N ARG A 210 2.95 -25.65 -13.32
CA ARG A 210 3.79 -25.35 -12.15
C ARG A 210 4.82 -24.25 -12.37
N HIS A 211 4.54 -23.30 -13.25
CA HIS A 211 5.36 -22.11 -13.44
C HIS A 211 4.60 -21.00 -14.15
N PHE A 212 5.18 -19.81 -14.08
CA PHE A 212 5.00 -18.73 -15.04
C PHE A 212 6.37 -18.24 -15.50
N ILE A 213 6.42 -17.44 -16.57
CA ILE A 213 7.64 -16.78 -17.03
C ILE A 213 7.54 -15.28 -16.79
N PHE A 214 8.67 -14.67 -16.44
CA PHE A 214 8.80 -13.25 -16.17
C PHE A 214 9.84 -12.66 -17.13
N GLY A 215 9.45 -11.65 -17.90
CA GLY A 215 10.29 -10.99 -18.89
C GLY A 215 10.62 -9.57 -18.47
N LEU A 216 11.89 -9.19 -18.57
CA LEU A 216 12.35 -7.82 -18.30
C LEU A 216 12.67 -7.10 -19.61
N SER A 217 12.10 -5.91 -19.81
CA SER A 217 12.50 -4.98 -20.87
C SER A 217 12.79 -3.59 -20.29
N LYS A 218 13.09 -2.62 -21.17
CA LYS A 218 13.34 -1.23 -20.76
C LYS A 218 12.11 -0.61 -20.09
N ASP A 219 10.95 -0.74 -20.74
CA ASP A 219 9.73 -0.01 -20.36
C ASP A 219 8.67 -0.90 -19.70
N TYR A 220 8.77 -2.23 -19.89
CA TYR A 220 7.77 -3.20 -19.40
C TYR A 220 8.37 -4.37 -18.63
N TYR A 221 7.64 -4.84 -17.63
CA TYR A 221 7.69 -6.23 -17.18
C TYR A 221 6.64 -7.02 -17.96
N PHE A 222 7.03 -8.20 -18.44
CA PHE A 222 6.12 -9.13 -19.08
C PHE A 222 5.87 -10.33 -18.18
N ILE A 223 4.62 -10.76 -18.10
CA ILE A 223 4.22 -11.94 -17.34
C ILE A 223 3.59 -12.91 -18.32
N GLY A 224 4.21 -14.06 -18.51
CA GLY A 224 3.72 -15.13 -19.38
C GLY A 224 3.18 -16.29 -18.57
N VAL A 225 1.94 -16.68 -18.84
CA VAL A 225 1.33 -17.89 -18.25
C VAL A 225 1.19 -18.97 -19.32
N PRO A 226 1.57 -20.22 -19.04
CA PRO A 226 1.51 -21.27 -20.05
C PRO A 226 0.07 -21.49 -20.53
N GLY A 227 -0.11 -21.73 -21.81
CA GLY A 227 -1.43 -21.99 -22.37
C GLY A 227 -1.40 -22.15 -23.88
N ARG A 228 -2.36 -22.88 -24.41
CA ARG A 228 -2.60 -23.01 -25.84
C ARG A 228 -3.39 -21.79 -26.35
N TYR A 229 -3.35 -21.56 -27.65
CA TYR A 229 -4.16 -20.53 -28.30
C TYR A 229 -5.63 -20.97 -28.41
N LEU A 230 -6.29 -21.10 -27.26
CA LEU A 230 -7.68 -21.48 -27.10
C LEU A 230 -8.37 -20.45 -26.21
N GLU A 231 -9.59 -20.08 -26.56
CA GLU A 231 -10.39 -19.11 -25.79
C GLU A 231 -10.54 -19.55 -24.32
N GLN A 232 -10.69 -20.85 -24.06
CA GLN A 232 -10.82 -21.37 -22.69
C GLN A 232 -9.50 -21.32 -21.89
N GLU A 233 -8.36 -21.18 -22.56
CA GLU A 233 -7.05 -21.10 -21.91
C GLU A 233 -6.49 -19.67 -21.87
N GLN A 234 -7.18 -18.71 -22.50
CA GLN A 234 -6.87 -17.29 -22.35
C GLN A 234 -7.35 -16.82 -20.97
N PRO A 235 -6.46 -16.32 -20.10
CA PRO A 235 -6.85 -15.84 -18.78
C PRO A 235 -7.93 -14.76 -18.85
N ASP A 236 -9.03 -14.98 -18.13
CA ASP A 236 -10.14 -14.03 -17.95
C ASP A 236 -10.68 -13.44 -19.28
N SER A 237 -10.62 -14.22 -20.36
CA SER A 237 -10.98 -13.80 -21.72
C SER A 237 -10.22 -12.53 -22.18
N GLY A 238 -9.00 -12.35 -21.68
CA GLY A 238 -8.13 -11.19 -21.98
C GLY A 238 -8.33 -9.97 -21.06
N ASN A 239 -9.38 -9.94 -20.23
CA ASN A 239 -9.70 -8.77 -19.40
C ASN A 239 -8.66 -8.48 -18.30
N SER A 240 -7.82 -9.47 -17.96
CA SER A 240 -6.71 -9.31 -17.02
C SER A 240 -5.40 -8.89 -17.70
N GLY A 241 -5.43 -8.52 -18.98
CA GLY A 241 -4.29 -8.04 -19.76
C GLY A 241 -3.50 -9.12 -20.50
N PHE A 242 -3.88 -10.39 -20.36
CA PHE A 242 -3.30 -11.51 -21.09
C PHE A 242 -3.82 -11.60 -22.53
N VAL A 243 -3.39 -10.65 -23.36
CA VAL A 243 -3.91 -10.45 -24.73
C VAL A 243 -2.91 -10.80 -25.82
N LEU A 244 -1.62 -10.85 -25.50
CA LEU A 244 -0.59 -11.35 -26.41
C LEU A 244 -0.43 -12.85 -26.21
N TRP A 245 -0.39 -13.65 -27.27
CA TRP A 245 0.04 -15.04 -27.20
C TRP A 245 1.27 -15.25 -28.08
N GLN A 246 2.21 -16.07 -27.61
CA GLN A 246 3.37 -16.48 -28.40
C GLN A 246 3.60 -17.99 -28.26
N PRO A 247 3.80 -18.73 -29.37
CA PRO A 247 4.10 -20.15 -29.34
C PRO A 247 5.47 -20.39 -28.72
N ILE A 248 5.63 -21.47 -27.96
CA ILE A 248 6.97 -21.87 -27.50
C ILE A 248 7.86 -22.24 -28.69
N MET A 249 9.16 -22.19 -28.48
CA MET A 249 10.15 -22.62 -29.47
C MET A 249 9.82 -24.02 -30.02
N GLY A 250 9.67 -24.12 -31.34
CA GLY A 250 9.32 -25.36 -32.05
C GLY A 250 7.81 -25.54 -32.32
N ALA A 251 6.94 -24.70 -31.75
CA ALA A 251 5.50 -24.75 -31.97
C ALA A 251 5.00 -23.74 -33.03
N GLU A 252 5.90 -22.95 -33.64
CA GLU A 252 5.55 -21.90 -34.60
C GLU A 252 4.90 -22.45 -35.87
N GLY A 253 5.32 -23.64 -36.31
CA GLY A 253 4.81 -24.30 -37.51
C GLY A 253 3.33 -24.66 -37.44
N TYR A 254 2.73 -24.70 -36.25
CA TYR A 254 1.28 -24.91 -36.11
C TYR A 254 0.45 -23.69 -36.49
N GLN A 255 1.04 -22.49 -36.49
CA GLN A 255 0.38 -21.23 -36.83
C GLN A 255 -0.97 -21.06 -36.11
N ALA A 256 -1.00 -21.39 -34.82
CA ALA A 256 -2.26 -21.51 -34.07
C ALA A 256 -3.01 -20.19 -33.90
N ASP A 257 -2.27 -19.08 -33.87
CA ASP A 257 -2.75 -17.70 -33.78
C ASP A 257 -3.13 -17.09 -35.13
N ALA A 258 -2.90 -17.79 -36.25
CA ALA A 258 -3.32 -17.33 -37.56
C ALA A 258 -4.86 -17.31 -37.71
N GLU A 259 -5.34 -16.36 -38.51
CA GLU A 259 -6.75 -16.29 -38.91
C GLU A 259 -7.11 -17.57 -39.69
N GLY A 260 -8.19 -18.25 -39.27
CA GLY A 260 -8.61 -19.51 -39.88
C GLY A 260 -7.81 -20.76 -39.46
N ALA A 261 -6.88 -20.66 -38.51
CA ALA A 261 -6.16 -21.82 -38.00
C ALA A 261 -7.10 -22.92 -37.50
N SER A 262 -6.81 -24.18 -37.85
CA SER A 262 -7.65 -25.31 -37.46
C SER A 262 -7.66 -25.50 -35.94
N LEU A 263 -8.79 -25.98 -35.41
CA LEU A 263 -8.90 -26.32 -33.98
C LEU A 263 -7.83 -27.33 -33.56
N LYS A 264 -7.50 -28.29 -34.43
CA LYS A 264 -6.44 -29.28 -34.18
C LYS A 264 -5.09 -28.61 -33.95
N ASN A 265 -4.71 -27.63 -34.76
CA ASN A 265 -3.46 -26.88 -34.59
C ASN A 265 -3.46 -26.11 -33.27
N ARG A 266 -4.57 -25.43 -32.94
CA ARG A 266 -4.73 -24.70 -31.68
C ARG A 266 -4.66 -25.61 -30.44
N GLN A 267 -5.14 -26.84 -30.54
CA GLN A 267 -5.11 -27.81 -29.44
C GLN A 267 -3.74 -28.41 -29.15
N VAL A 268 -2.80 -28.37 -30.12
CA VAL A 268 -1.45 -28.94 -29.97
C VAL A 268 -0.35 -27.90 -29.84
N ALA A 269 -0.60 -26.65 -30.25
CA ALA A 269 0.36 -25.56 -30.15
C ALA A 269 0.38 -24.98 -28.73
N TYR A 270 1.42 -25.29 -27.98
CA TYR A 270 1.66 -24.70 -26.66
C TYR A 270 2.39 -23.36 -26.79
N GLY A 271 2.11 -22.46 -25.87
CA GLY A 271 2.67 -21.13 -25.83
C GLY A 271 2.51 -20.49 -24.47
N TYR A 272 2.65 -19.17 -24.45
CA TYR A 272 2.36 -18.36 -23.29
C TYR A 272 1.39 -17.24 -23.67
N TRP A 273 0.36 -17.07 -22.86
CA TRP A 273 -0.41 -15.83 -22.82
C TRP A 273 0.36 -14.82 -21.99
N ILE A 274 0.52 -13.60 -22.50
CA ILE A 274 1.44 -12.59 -21.99
C ILE A 274 0.68 -11.31 -21.68
N ALA A 275 0.88 -10.80 -20.47
CA ALA A 275 0.47 -9.47 -20.05
C ALA A 275 1.70 -8.56 -19.90
N ALA A 276 1.53 -7.27 -20.17
CA ALA A 276 2.57 -6.26 -20.02
C ALA A 276 2.22 -5.30 -18.88
N VAL A 277 3.19 -5.04 -18.01
CA VAL A 277 3.10 -4.10 -16.89
C VAL A 277 4.11 -2.99 -17.13
N ASN A 278 3.64 -1.75 -17.21
CA ASN A 278 4.49 -0.58 -17.37
C ASN A 278 5.38 -0.41 -16.14
N ARG A 279 6.70 -0.29 -16.35
CA ARG A 279 7.69 -0.23 -15.25
C ARG A 279 7.65 1.07 -14.45
N SER A 280 7.10 2.14 -15.03
CA SER A 280 7.01 3.44 -14.37
C SER A 280 5.74 3.57 -13.54
N THR A 281 4.64 2.99 -14.02
CA THR A 281 3.30 3.23 -13.44
C THR A 281 2.72 2.00 -12.74
N GLY A 282 3.20 0.79 -13.03
CA GLY A 282 2.58 -0.47 -12.61
C GLY A 282 1.26 -0.79 -13.32
N SER A 283 0.86 0.03 -14.29
CA SER A 283 -0.37 -0.19 -15.07
C SER A 283 -0.21 -1.41 -15.97
N ILE A 284 -1.28 -2.21 -16.08
CA ILE A 284 -1.38 -3.29 -17.05
C ILE A 284 -1.82 -2.67 -18.37
N GLU A 285 -0.99 -2.81 -19.41
CA GLU A 285 -1.17 -2.12 -20.69
C GLU A 285 -1.19 -3.13 -21.84
N GLU A 286 -2.00 -2.84 -22.87
CA GLU A 286 -1.99 -3.63 -24.09
C GLU A 286 -0.68 -3.36 -24.86
N PHE A 287 0.16 -4.39 -24.95
CA PHE A 287 1.43 -4.28 -25.67
C PHE A 287 1.21 -4.53 -27.17
N LYS A 288 1.35 -3.48 -27.97
CA LYS A 288 1.35 -3.56 -29.44
C LYS A 288 2.78 -3.37 -29.94
N LYS A 289 3.32 -4.40 -30.57
CA LYS A 289 4.56 -4.32 -31.36
C LYS A 289 4.21 -4.33 -32.83
#